data_AF-A0A929DU94-F1
#
_entry.id   AF-A0A929DU94-F1
#
_cell.length_a   1.000
_cell.length_b   1.000
_cell.length_c   1.000
_cell.angle_alpha   90.00
_cell.angle_beta   90.00
_cell.angle_gamma   90.00
#
_symmetry.space_group_name_H-M   'P 1'
#
loop_
_entity.id
_entity.type
_entity.pdbx_description
1 polymer ?
#
loop_
_entity_poly.entity_id
_entity_poly.type
_entity_poly.pdbx_seq_one_letter_code
_entity_poly.pdbx_strand_id
1 'polypeptide(L)' 'MEVNLKKLIFVTIFGTDSRAGKTFDVILFWMIILSVTVVVLESVSTLQEAHKHFFITTEWFFTIVFT' A
#
# COMPACT_ATOMS: atom_id res chain seq x y z
N MET A 1 34.13 27.00 -4.67
CA MET A 1 33.06 26.12 -5.16
C MET A 1 32.20 25.78 -3.95
N GLU A 2 31.12 26.52 -3.71
CA GLU A 2 30.27 26.25 -2.54
C GLU A 2 29.48 24.96 -2.81
N VAL A 3 29.90 23.87 -2.16
CA VAL A 3 29.18 22.60 -2.20
C VAL A 3 27.88 22.82 -1.45
N ASN A 4 26.81 23.03 -2.20
CA ASN A 4 25.49 23.30 -1.69
C ASN A 4 24.90 21.99 -1.11
N LEU A 5 25.25 21.66 0.14
CA LEU A 5 24.81 20.46 0.86
C LEU A 5 23.30 20.25 0.77
N LYS A 6 22.52 21.34 0.75
CA LYS A 6 21.07 21.31 0.57
C LYS A 6 20.65 20.63 -0.74
N LYS A 7 21.39 20.83 -1.83
CA LYS A 7 21.08 20.27 -3.15
C LYS A 7 21.37 18.76 -3.20
N LEU A 8 22.44 18.32 -2.53
CA LEU A 8 22.76 16.89 -2.36
C LEU A 8 21.73 16.19 -1.48
N ILE A 9 21.35 16.78 -0.35
CA ILE A 9 20.32 16.22 0.55
C ILE A 9 18.96 16.17 -0.16
N PHE A 10 18.59 17.21 -0.91
CA PHE A 10 17.35 17.23 -1.69
C PHE A 10 17.36 16.15 -2.77
N VAL A 11 18.45 15.97 -3.52
CA VAL A 11 18.61 14.87 -4.49
C VAL A 11 18.69 13.51 -3.81
N THR A 12 19.13 13.37 -2.57
CA THR A 12 19.12 12.07 -1.89
C THR A 12 17.73 11.71 -1.34
N ILE A 13 16.97 12.70 -0.85
CA ILE A 13 15.60 12.50 -0.35
C ILE A 13 14.60 12.35 -1.51
N PHE A 14 14.79 13.08 -2.62
CA PHE A 14 13.96 12.97 -3.83
C PHE A 14 14.52 12.00 -4.88
N GLY A 15 15.80 11.65 -4.83
CA GLY A 15 16.47 10.77 -5.81
C GLY A 15 16.42 9.30 -5.44
N THR A 16 15.35 8.91 -4.74
CA THR A 16 14.84 7.53 -4.72
C THR A 16 13.94 7.25 -5.92
N ASP A 17 14.05 8.04 -7.00
CA ASP A 17 13.55 7.74 -8.36
C ASP A 17 14.28 6.54 -9.01
N SER A 18 14.64 5.53 -8.22
CA SER A 18 14.73 4.18 -8.74
C SER A 18 13.36 3.84 -9.30
N ARG A 19 13.28 3.53 -10.60
CA ARG A 19 12.05 3.01 -11.23
C ARG A 19 11.42 1.87 -10.42
N ALA A 20 12.24 1.08 -9.72
CA ALA A 20 11.78 0.02 -8.85
C ALA A 20 11.13 0.55 -7.55
N GLY A 21 11.70 1.57 -6.91
CA GLY A 21 11.14 2.18 -5.69
C GLY A 21 9.79 2.86 -5.95
N LYS A 22 9.69 3.61 -7.05
CA LYS A 22 8.44 4.27 -7.44
C LYS A 22 7.33 3.27 -7.79
N THR A 23 7.69 2.15 -8.41
CA THR A 23 6.72 1.09 -8.74
C THR A 23 6.27 0.35 -7.48
N PHE A 24 7.20 0.09 -6.55
CA PHE A 24 6.87 -0.50 -5.26
C PHE A 24 5.91 0.37 -4.46
N ASP A 25 6.17 1.68 -4.35
CA ASP A 25 5.30 2.61 -3.63
C ASP A 25 3.89 2.67 -4.23
N VAL A 26 3.78 2.66 -5.57
CA VAL A 26 2.48 2.66 -6.26
C VAL A 26 1.72 1.35 -6.00
N ILE A 27 2.39 0.19 -6.09
CA ILE A 27 1.77 -1.11 -5.80
C ILE A 27 1.32 -1.15 -4.33
N LEU A 28 2.16 -0.71 -3.41
CA LEU A 28 1.85 -0.66 -1.99
C LEU A 28 0.67 0.26 -1.70
N PHE A 29 0.62 1.43 -2.32
CA PHE A 29 -0.50 2.36 -2.22
C PHE A 29 -1.83 1.72 -2.67
N TRP A 30 -1.82 1.05 -3.83
CA TRP A 30 -2.99 0.31 -4.31
C TRP A 30 -3.38 -0.85 -3.40
N MET A 31 -2.41 -1.60 -2.85
CA MET A 31 -2.68 -2.68 -1.89
C MET A 31 -3.37 -2.15 -0.63
N ILE A 32 -2.97 -0.99 -0.11
CA ILE A 32 -3.59 -0.37 1.06
C ILE A 32 -5.04 0.02 0.77
N ILE A 33 -5.29 0.68 -0.37
CA ILE A 33 -6.65 1.07 -0.76
C ILE A 33 -7.55 -0.16 -0.92
N LEU A 34 -7.06 -1.20 -1.59
CA LEU A 34 -7.81 -2.45 -1.78
C LEU A 34 -8.10 -3.12 -0.43
N SER A 35 -7.11 -3.21 0.45
CA SER A 35 -7.28 -3.77 1.80
C SER A 35 -8.39 -3.06 2.57
N VAL A 36 -8.33 -1.73 2.66
CA VAL A 36 -9.36 -0.93 3.36
C VAL A 36 -10.73 -1.10 2.70
N THR A 37 -10.78 -1.14 1.37
CA THR A 37 -12.04 -1.31 0.63
C THR A 37 -12.70 -2.65 0.94
N VAL A 38 -11.92 -3.74 1.01
CA VAL A 38 -12.43 -5.06 1.36
C VAL A 38 -12.95 -5.08 2.79
N VAL A 39 -12.23 -4.51 3.74
CA VAL A 39 -12.67 -4.42 5.15
C VAL A 39 -13.96 -3.62 5.28
N VAL A 40 -14.11 -2.51 4.54
CA VAL A 40 -15.35 -1.73 4.52
C VAL A 40 -16.51 -2.50 3.88
N LEU A 41 -16.27 -3.24 2.79
CA LEU A 41 -17.28 -4.10 2.17
C LEU A 41 -17.70 -5.25 3.09
N GLU A 42 -16.77 -5.78 3.88
CA GLU A 42 -17.05 -6.80 4.89
C GLU A 42 -17.95 -6.27 6.01
N SER A 43 -17.83 -4.97 6.37
CA SER A 43 -18.72 -4.33 7.36
C SER A 43 -20.19 -4.35 6.96
N VAL A 44 -20.52 -4.64 5.69
CA VAL A 44 -21.89 -4.75 5.20
C VAL A 44 -22.38 -6.19 5.40
N SER A 45 -23.25 -6.40 6.41
CA SER A 45 -23.74 -7.72 6.82
C SER A 45 -24.39 -8.54 5.70
N THR A 46 -25.12 -7.89 4.78
CA THR A 46 -25.75 -8.58 3.62
C THR A 46 -24.72 -9.14 2.65
N LEU A 47 -23.59 -8.46 2.48
CA LEU A 47 -22.50 -8.89 1.60
C LEU A 47 -21.64 -9.94 2.30
N GLN A 48 -21.40 -9.75 3.60
CA GLN A 48 -20.66 -10.66 4.46
C GLN A 48 -21.32 -12.04 4.53
N GLU A 49 -22.65 -12.11 4.71
CA GLU A 49 -23.35 -13.40 4.77
C GLU A 49 -23.31 -14.15 3.43
N ALA A 50 -23.37 -13.43 2.31
CA ALA A 50 -23.30 -14.03 0.98
C ALA A 50 -21.89 -14.48 0.58
N HIS A 51 -20.83 -13.79 1.05
CA HIS A 51 -19.44 -14.00 0.63
C HIS A 51 -18.47 -14.26 1.79
N LYS A 52 -18.97 -14.83 2.90
CA LYS A 52 -18.22 -15.02 4.16
C LYS A 52 -16.83 -15.64 3.97
N HIS A 53 -16.75 -16.70 3.17
CA HIS A 53 -15.48 -17.38 2.88
C HIS A 53 -14.50 -16.48 2.11
N PHE A 54 -14.98 -15.68 1.17
CA PHE A 54 -14.14 -14.78 0.38
C PHE A 54 -13.53 -13.67 1.25
N PHE A 55 -14.32 -13.08 2.14
CA PHE A 55 -13.85 -12.06 3.07
C PHE A 55 -12.80 -12.61 4.04
N ILE A 56 -13.05 -13.77 4.66
CA ILE A 56 -12.08 -14.41 5.56
C ILE A 56 -10.76 -14.71 4.84
N THR A 57 -10.79 -15.29 3.64
CA THR A 57 -9.54 -15.56 2.89
C THR A 57 -8.80 -14.26 2.55
N THR A 58 -9.52 -13.22 2.17
CA THR A 58 -8.92 -11.93 1.77
C THR A 58 -8.37 -11.16 2.97
N GLU A 59 -9.06 -11.20 4.11
CA GLU A 59 -8.61 -10.61 5.38
C GLU A 59 -7.29 -11.25 5.84
N TRP A 60 -7.21 -12.58 5.84
CA TRP A 60 -5.98 -13.29 6.19
C TRP A 60 -4.85 -13.02 5.19
N PHE A 61 -5.16 -12.94 3.89
CA PHE A 61 -4.18 -12.54 2.87
C PHE A 61 -3.60 -11.16 3.15
N PHE A 62 -4.42 -10.14 3.34
CA PHE A 62 -3.93 -8.78 3.61
C PHE A 62 -3.22 -8.69 4.96
N THR A 63 -3.69 -9.41 5.99
CA THR A 63 -3.01 -9.48 7.28
C THR A 63 -1.59 -10.01 7.14
N ILE A 64 -1.39 -11.09 6.37
CA ILE A 64 -0.06 -11.65 6.11
C ILE A 64 0.80 -10.71 5.26
N VAL A 65 0.21 -10.00 4.29
CA VAL A 65 0.95 -9.08 3.40
C VAL A 65 1.43 -7.82 4.13
N PHE A 66 0.67 -7.35 5.14
CA PHE A 66 0.97 -6.11 5.87
C PHE A 66 1.62 -6.32 7.26
N THR A 67 1.72 -7.56 7.74
CA THR A 67 2.45 -7.92 8.98
C THR A 67 3.89 -8.28 8.67
#